data_AF-A0A7W4BN58-F1
#
_entry.id   AF-A0A7W4BN58-F1
#
_cell.length_a   1.000
_cell.length_b   1.000
_cell.length_c   1.000
_cell.angle_alpha   90.00
_cell.angle_beta   90.00
_cell.angle_gamma   90.00
#
_symmetry.space_group_name_H-M   'P 1'
#
loop_
_entity.id
_entity.type
_entity.pdbx_description
1 polymer ?
#
loop_
_entity_poly.entity_id
_entity_poly.type
_entity_poly.pdbx_seq_one_letter_code
_entity_poly.pdbx_strand_id
1 'polypeptide(L)'
;MFKKLISVSLLMSLVGCGGSSDNGTADTLPAMLETSSTVSFYIAPWQSTAGTLTIINDNTGSIENIDVADINDVTLSATTLNFHHVEFTSNATTLTCPSFAGCGRTVRNNPNDGNANRRIDYQEVMDMTLSYRADFFAAPGENKVYLSPISSVISDNNLDISITTQSLSATPFYHLTHSQLNDNLETELLTNALTFGVILKRAADIEASLNTANNTVVEQQAQLASLPLYRTFADRYVSENLLNEDGNQLLQSVVGEVKQQLIMIGSASNISPQERDEEQLHSRELLEDVRNIIGVARLQEQTYSDELKQKLTEFETILGEDSQQAIIVLGNVLYDVLYNFSPLNNTDAGVYNLQGLTINYQQSPYSWAISGQYDDHDVQLDLNIPQWQVSGLLGNKVSGIMSAKVIGQDTQLNADVSDLVLSFDGTDDPFSNDQSETTGQLNIETTVSLENANSGVLTGDIKLNADRFVTPFEELVTVVSGFDFKGQLVSENQTTQFNLQAIEATPFINEATQNLAFAVQLITPLNGAPDFQFAYVGRLNRLADITNAEIALRLKNRALEINLRTVGNNINAVIHGAQGRWLDVKQKGRNYSGGLYFGDTQIADVTAVRGVPGILFPDGTFESLF
;
A
#
# COMPACT_ATOMS: atom_id res chain seq x y z
N MET A 1 16.97 -60.63 -33.82
CA MET A 1 16.08 -60.34 -34.96
C MET A 1 14.74 -59.83 -34.41
N PHE A 2 14.34 -58.64 -34.86
CA PHE A 2 12.99 -58.06 -34.94
C PHE A 2 12.10 -57.87 -33.69
N LYS A 3 12.26 -56.69 -33.07
CA LYS A 3 11.18 -55.81 -32.61
C LYS A 3 11.57 -54.36 -32.95
N LYS A 4 10.89 -53.74 -33.93
CA LYS A 4 10.84 -52.29 -34.25
C LYS A 4 10.08 -52.16 -35.59
N LEU A 5 8.87 -51.56 -35.58
CA LEU A 5 8.17 -50.89 -36.72
C LEU A 5 6.62 -50.88 -36.56
N ILE A 6 6.08 -50.42 -35.43
CA ILE A 6 4.65 -50.04 -35.36
C ILE A 6 4.52 -48.75 -34.53
N SER A 7 5.15 -47.67 -35.00
CA SER A 7 5.00 -46.32 -34.46
C SER A 7 5.05 -45.24 -35.56
N VAL A 8 4.73 -45.60 -36.80
CA VAL A 8 4.72 -44.67 -37.96
C VAL A 8 3.33 -44.56 -38.63
N SER A 9 2.33 -45.35 -38.22
CA SER A 9 1.05 -45.44 -38.95
C SER A 9 -0.10 -44.61 -38.37
N LEU A 10 0.11 -43.77 -37.34
CA LEU A 10 -0.95 -42.91 -36.78
C LEU A 10 -0.78 -41.40 -37.08
N LEU A 11 0.28 -41.03 -37.80
CA LEU A 11 0.61 -39.63 -38.15
C LEU A 11 0.15 -39.21 -39.56
N MET A 12 -0.68 -40.02 -40.25
CA MET A 12 -1.16 -39.73 -41.61
C MET A 12 -2.70 -39.59 -41.74
N SER A 13 -3.47 -39.50 -40.66
CA SER A 13 -4.93 -39.34 -40.73
C SER A 13 -5.46 -37.94 -40.36
N LEU A 14 -4.63 -36.90 -40.38
CA LEU A 14 -5.07 -35.51 -40.11
C LEU A 14 -4.67 -34.50 -41.20
N VAL A 15 -4.44 -34.95 -42.44
CA VAL A 15 -4.21 -34.05 -43.57
C VAL A 15 -5.25 -34.31 -44.67
N GLY A 16 -6.22 -33.40 -44.77
CA GLY A 16 -6.91 -33.03 -46.02
C GLY A 16 -8.15 -33.83 -46.43
N CYS A 17 -9.33 -33.24 -46.22
CA CYS A 17 -10.29 -32.88 -47.29
C CYS A 17 -11.64 -32.45 -46.71
N GLY A 18 -12.12 -31.27 -47.11
CA GLY A 18 -13.46 -30.81 -46.79
C GLY A 18 -13.79 -29.38 -47.23
N GLY A 19 -13.26 -28.93 -48.37
CA GLY A 19 -13.79 -27.75 -49.06
C GLY A 19 -14.86 -28.18 -50.07
N SER A 20 -16.01 -27.51 -50.04
CA SER A 20 -16.86 -27.34 -51.23
C SER A 20 -17.56 -25.99 -51.12
N SER A 21 -17.61 -25.32 -52.27
CA SER A 21 -17.73 -23.91 -52.53
C SER A 21 -19.15 -23.35 -52.64
N ASP A 22 -19.23 -22.02 -52.47
CA ASP A 22 -20.06 -21.00 -53.16
C ASP A 22 -20.75 -20.09 -52.11
N ASN A 23 -20.62 -18.77 -52.06
CA ASN A 23 -20.21 -17.77 -53.02
C ASN A 23 -19.63 -16.53 -52.30
N GLY A 24 -18.59 -15.95 -52.89
CA GLY A 24 -18.10 -14.58 -52.76
C GLY A 24 -18.51 -13.75 -51.54
N THR A 25 -17.67 -13.76 -50.52
CA THR A 25 -17.33 -12.54 -49.80
C THR A 25 -15.83 -12.39 -49.91
N ALA A 26 -15.39 -11.22 -50.37
CA ALA A 26 -13.98 -10.87 -50.42
C ALA A 26 -13.30 -11.27 -49.10
N ASP A 27 -12.08 -11.82 -49.17
CA ASP A 27 -11.14 -11.72 -48.06
C ASP A 27 -10.97 -10.23 -47.77
N THR A 28 -11.86 -9.67 -46.97
CA THR A 28 -11.56 -8.46 -46.22
C THR A 28 -10.44 -8.89 -45.30
N LEU A 29 -9.21 -8.49 -45.64
CA LEU A 29 -8.14 -8.35 -44.67
C LEU A 29 -8.79 -7.84 -43.38
N PRO A 30 -8.54 -8.46 -42.20
CA PRO A 30 -9.13 -7.98 -40.96
C PRO A 30 -8.86 -6.48 -40.90
N ALA A 31 -9.93 -5.68 -40.79
CA ALA A 31 -9.81 -4.24 -40.73
C ALA A 31 -8.77 -3.93 -39.65
N MET A 32 -7.67 -3.27 -40.01
CA MET A 32 -6.70 -2.81 -39.02
C MET A 32 -7.50 -1.98 -38.02
N LEU A 33 -7.48 -2.40 -36.75
CA LEU A 33 -8.06 -1.59 -35.68
C LEU A 33 -7.25 -0.30 -35.63
N GLU A 34 -7.84 0.81 -36.07
CA GLU A 34 -7.26 2.13 -35.82
C GLU A 34 -7.49 2.46 -34.35
N THR A 35 -6.39 2.72 -33.63
CA THR A 35 -6.42 3.08 -32.21
C THR A 35 -5.85 4.48 -32.02
N SER A 36 -6.55 5.29 -31.21
CA SER A 36 -6.07 6.59 -30.76
C SER A 36 -5.74 6.54 -29.27
N SER A 37 -4.79 7.35 -28.83
CA SER A 37 -4.47 7.53 -27.42
C SER A 37 -4.66 8.98 -27.02
N THR A 38 -5.22 9.19 -25.84
CA THR A 38 -5.29 10.48 -25.18
C THR A 38 -4.65 10.38 -23.80
N VAL A 39 -4.03 11.46 -23.34
CA VAL A 39 -3.40 11.54 -22.04
C VAL A 39 -3.87 12.79 -21.29
N SER A 40 -4.23 12.59 -20.03
CA SER A 40 -4.54 13.63 -19.05
C SER A 40 -3.54 13.58 -17.90
N PHE A 41 -3.42 14.69 -17.16
CA PHE A 41 -2.41 14.86 -16.13
C PHE A 41 -3.01 15.25 -14.78
N TYR A 42 -2.31 14.95 -13.71
CA TYR A 42 -2.66 15.42 -12.37
C TYR A 42 -1.42 15.76 -11.56
N ILE A 43 -1.46 16.87 -10.82
CA ILE A 43 -0.53 17.19 -9.74
C ILE A 43 -1.30 17.58 -8.47
N ALA A 44 -0.68 17.32 -7.31
CA ALA A 44 -1.24 17.71 -6.02
C ALA A 44 -1.40 19.24 -5.87
N PRO A 45 -2.47 19.72 -5.21
CA PRO A 45 -2.89 21.13 -5.23
C PRO A 45 -2.10 22.06 -4.28
N TRP A 46 -0.81 21.81 -4.05
CA TRP A 46 0.02 22.60 -3.11
C TRP A 46 0.96 23.58 -3.80
N GLN A 47 1.24 23.36 -5.09
CA GLN A 47 1.95 24.28 -5.96
C GLN A 47 1.01 24.69 -7.10
N SER A 48 1.28 25.83 -7.75
CA SER A 48 0.47 26.30 -8.88
C SER A 48 0.37 25.25 -9.99
N THR A 49 -0.86 24.96 -10.41
CA THR A 49 -1.18 24.10 -11.56
C THR A 49 -0.93 24.79 -12.90
N ALA A 50 -0.77 26.12 -12.91
CA ALA A 50 -0.32 26.87 -14.07
C ALA A 50 1.19 26.74 -14.29
N GLY A 51 1.62 26.51 -15.54
CA GLY A 51 3.03 26.28 -15.87
C GLY A 51 3.26 25.95 -17.34
N THR A 52 4.41 25.35 -17.63
CA THR A 52 4.76 24.82 -18.95
C THR A 52 4.86 23.31 -18.86
N LEU A 53 4.11 22.61 -19.71
CA LEU A 53 4.12 21.17 -19.89
C LEU A 53 4.99 20.81 -21.11
N THR A 54 5.99 19.97 -20.91
CA THR A 54 6.85 19.45 -21.97
C THR A 54 6.57 17.96 -22.16
N ILE A 55 6.24 17.55 -23.38
CA ILE A 55 6.02 16.14 -23.72
C ILE A 55 7.00 15.74 -24.81
N ILE A 56 7.68 14.64 -24.58
CA ILE A 56 8.68 14.06 -25.47
C ILE A 56 8.21 12.66 -25.84
N ASN A 57 8.08 12.39 -27.13
CA ASN A 57 7.81 11.04 -27.63
C ASN A 57 9.16 10.34 -27.83
N ASP A 58 9.49 9.36 -27.00
CA ASP A 58 10.81 8.74 -26.98
C ASP A 58 11.08 7.91 -28.24
N ASN A 59 10.03 7.38 -28.87
CA ASN A 59 10.15 6.60 -30.10
C ASN A 59 10.45 7.48 -31.32
N THR A 60 9.98 8.74 -31.35
CA THR A 60 10.14 9.63 -32.52
C THR A 60 11.11 10.79 -32.28
N GLY A 61 11.41 11.11 -31.02
CA GLY A 61 12.16 12.28 -30.59
C GLY A 61 11.39 13.60 -30.73
N SER A 62 10.08 13.58 -30.98
CA SER A 62 9.28 14.81 -31.06
C SER A 62 9.12 15.44 -29.67
N ILE A 63 9.33 16.76 -29.58
CA ILE A 63 9.19 17.52 -28.34
C ILE A 63 8.12 18.60 -28.55
N GLU A 64 7.14 18.62 -27.66
CA GLU A 64 6.10 19.64 -27.59
C GLU A 64 6.19 20.39 -26.26
N ASN A 65 6.12 21.72 -26.31
CA ASN A 65 6.09 22.57 -25.12
C ASN A 65 4.77 23.35 -25.15
N ILE A 66 4.00 23.26 -24.08
CA ILE A 66 2.63 23.76 -24.01
C ILE A 66 2.50 24.58 -22.72
N ASP A 67 2.19 25.86 -22.86
CA ASP A 67 1.80 26.67 -21.70
C ASP A 67 0.38 26.31 -21.28
N VAL A 68 0.22 25.94 -20.01
CA VAL A 68 -1.05 25.47 -19.45
C VAL A 68 -1.48 26.38 -18.31
N ALA A 69 -2.76 26.77 -18.33
CA ALA A 69 -3.35 27.56 -17.25
C ALA A 69 -3.63 26.70 -16.01
N ASP A 70 -3.99 25.44 -16.23
CA ASP A 70 -4.11 24.41 -15.21
C ASP A 70 -3.77 23.06 -15.85
N ILE A 71 -2.72 22.39 -15.37
CA ILE A 71 -2.32 21.08 -15.88
C ILE A 71 -3.38 19.98 -15.61
N ASN A 72 -4.16 20.11 -14.54
CA ASN A 72 -5.15 19.10 -14.14
C ASN A 72 -6.37 19.07 -15.09
N ASP A 73 -6.57 20.13 -15.87
CA ASP A 73 -7.64 20.24 -16.88
C ASP A 73 -7.16 19.90 -18.31
N VAL A 74 -5.88 19.54 -18.49
CA VAL A 74 -5.28 19.31 -19.80
C VAL A 74 -5.50 17.87 -20.25
N THR A 75 -5.96 17.71 -21.49
CA THR A 75 -5.99 16.43 -22.20
C THR A 75 -5.40 16.60 -23.59
N LEU A 76 -4.47 15.72 -23.97
CA LEU A 76 -3.71 15.80 -25.22
C LEU A 76 -3.80 14.48 -25.97
N SER A 77 -3.66 14.54 -27.30
CA SER A 77 -3.50 13.33 -28.10
C SER A 77 -2.06 12.82 -27.97
N ALA A 78 -1.89 11.54 -27.71
CA ALA A 78 -0.60 10.87 -27.70
C ALA A 78 -0.50 9.90 -28.88
N THR A 79 0.71 9.69 -29.39
CA THR A 79 0.94 8.62 -30.37
C THR A 79 0.75 7.28 -29.66
N THR A 80 -0.28 6.53 -30.06
CA THR A 80 -0.61 5.22 -29.48
C THR A 80 0.55 4.24 -29.63
N LEU A 81 0.76 3.40 -28.62
CA LEU A 81 1.82 2.39 -28.52
C LEU A 81 3.26 2.94 -28.47
N ASN A 82 3.41 4.22 -28.12
CA ASN A 82 4.72 4.83 -27.89
C ASN A 82 4.95 5.10 -26.41
N PHE A 83 6.22 5.10 -26.01
CA PHE A 83 6.66 5.65 -24.73
C PHE A 83 6.81 7.16 -24.85
N HIS A 84 6.37 7.87 -23.82
CA HIS A 84 6.49 9.30 -23.70
C HIS A 84 7.11 9.66 -22.36
N HIS A 85 7.93 10.69 -22.38
CA HIS A 85 8.44 11.38 -21.22
C HIS A 85 7.71 12.70 -21.07
N VAL A 86 7.24 13.01 -19.86
CA VAL A 86 6.57 14.28 -19.56
C VAL A 86 7.29 15.00 -18.43
N GLU A 87 7.44 16.31 -18.58
CA GLU A 87 7.95 17.23 -17.56
C GLU A 87 6.99 18.40 -17.39
N PHE A 88 6.65 18.75 -16.15
CA PHE A 88 5.88 19.94 -15.84
C PHE A 88 6.68 20.91 -14.96
N THR A 89 6.81 22.14 -15.45
CA THR A 89 7.43 23.24 -14.70
C THR A 89 6.35 24.24 -14.28
N SER A 90 6.05 24.27 -12.99
CA SER A 90 5.10 25.24 -12.41
C SER A 90 5.63 26.67 -12.51
N ASN A 91 4.73 27.63 -12.71
CA ASN A 91 5.05 29.06 -12.67
C ASN A 91 5.31 29.58 -11.24
N ALA A 92 4.93 28.81 -10.20
CA ALA A 92 5.13 29.22 -8.82
C ALA A 92 6.51 28.81 -8.29
N THR A 93 7.17 29.74 -7.61
CA THR A 93 8.44 29.52 -6.90
C THR A 93 8.25 29.17 -5.42
N THR A 94 7.00 29.03 -4.99
CA THR A 94 6.59 28.77 -3.60
C THR A 94 5.46 27.75 -3.59
N LEU A 95 5.27 27.08 -2.46
CA LEU A 95 4.12 26.22 -2.20
C LEU A 95 3.49 26.55 -0.85
N THR A 96 2.30 26.02 -0.60
CA THR A 96 1.62 26.15 0.70
C THR A 96 1.90 24.93 1.57
N CYS A 97 2.04 25.12 2.89
CA CYS A 97 2.24 24.01 3.81
C CYS A 97 1.01 23.09 3.83
N PRO A 98 1.16 21.80 3.48
CA PRO A 98 0.01 20.91 3.33
C PRO A 98 -0.42 20.22 4.64
N SER A 99 0.36 20.31 5.72
CA SER A 99 0.09 19.60 6.97
C SER A 99 -0.78 20.40 7.91
N PHE A 100 -1.83 19.77 8.45
CA PHE A 100 -2.69 20.37 9.46
C PHE A 100 -1.93 20.64 10.75
N ALA A 101 -0.97 19.78 11.08
CA ALA A 101 -0.02 20.01 12.16
C ALA A 101 1.24 20.75 11.69
N GLY A 102 1.15 21.58 10.65
CA GLY A 102 2.23 22.47 10.20
C GLY A 102 3.48 21.75 9.67
N CYS A 103 4.34 22.52 9.00
CA CYS A 103 5.50 22.02 8.28
C CYS A 103 6.81 22.17 9.07
N GLY A 104 6.73 22.45 10.37
CA GLY A 104 7.90 22.54 11.24
C GLY A 104 8.28 23.97 11.59
N ARG A 105 9.40 24.10 12.30
CA ARG A 105 9.85 25.38 12.87
C ARG A 105 10.61 26.23 11.88
N THR A 106 10.58 27.53 12.13
CA THR A 106 11.26 28.53 11.32
C THR A 106 12.11 29.50 12.15
N VAL A 107 12.93 30.31 11.45
CA VAL A 107 13.73 31.37 12.08
C VAL A 107 12.85 32.44 12.72
N ARG A 108 13.41 33.13 13.72
CA ARG A 108 12.74 34.27 14.34
C ARG A 108 12.47 35.36 13.28
N ASN A 109 11.22 35.83 13.20
CA ASN A 109 10.75 36.83 12.24
C ASN A 109 10.77 36.35 10.77
N ASN A 110 10.52 35.06 10.51
CA ASN A 110 10.27 34.62 9.15
C ASN A 110 9.03 35.37 8.59
N PRO A 111 9.12 35.98 7.39
CA PRO A 111 8.00 36.74 6.81
C PRO A 111 6.78 35.88 6.44
N ASN A 112 6.97 34.56 6.27
CA ASN A 112 5.92 33.61 5.92
C ASN A 112 5.24 32.98 7.14
N ASP A 113 5.75 33.22 8.36
CA ASP A 113 5.10 32.89 9.63
C ASP A 113 4.14 34.03 9.99
N GLY A 114 2.87 33.85 9.64
CA GLY A 114 1.83 34.87 9.65
C GLY A 114 1.36 35.25 11.05
N ASN A 115 1.57 34.39 12.04
CA ASN A 115 1.17 34.61 13.43
C ASN A 115 2.36 34.77 14.40
N ALA A 116 3.59 34.73 13.89
CA ALA A 116 4.86 34.87 14.62
C ALA A 116 5.09 33.81 15.72
N ASN A 117 4.50 32.61 15.58
CA ASN A 117 4.65 31.50 16.53
C ASN A 117 5.93 30.68 16.31
N ARG A 118 6.75 31.03 15.30
CA ARG A 118 7.96 30.32 14.85
C ARG A 118 7.72 28.94 14.27
N ARG A 119 6.54 28.70 13.72
CA ARG A 119 6.16 27.52 12.93
C ARG A 119 5.69 28.00 11.57
N ILE A 120 5.80 27.13 10.57
CA ILE A 120 5.03 27.27 9.35
C ILE A 120 3.76 26.45 9.54
N ASP A 121 2.65 27.14 9.75
CA ASP A 121 1.34 26.53 9.96
C ASP A 121 0.71 26.08 8.64
N TYR A 122 -0.39 25.32 8.74
CA TYR A 122 -1.16 24.89 7.59
C TYR A 122 -1.51 26.09 6.68
N GLN A 123 -1.33 25.91 5.36
CA GLN A 123 -1.52 26.92 4.32
C GLN A 123 -0.56 28.12 4.33
N GLU A 124 0.37 28.22 5.28
CA GLU A 124 1.42 29.23 5.22
C GLU A 124 2.43 28.92 4.10
N VAL A 125 3.06 29.98 3.59
CA VAL A 125 3.89 29.90 2.38
C VAL A 125 5.27 29.32 2.70
N MET A 126 5.74 28.42 1.85
CA MET A 126 7.06 27.84 1.90
C MET A 126 7.84 28.18 0.63
N ASP A 127 9.08 28.65 0.82
CA ASP A 127 10.00 29.01 -0.27
C ASP A 127 10.70 27.76 -0.82
N MET A 128 9.96 26.92 -1.55
CA MET A 128 10.50 25.75 -2.24
C MET A 128 9.68 25.39 -3.49
N THR A 129 10.32 24.70 -4.44
CA THR A 129 9.72 24.25 -5.69
C THR A 129 9.77 22.74 -5.82
N LEU A 130 8.76 22.13 -6.42
CA LEU A 130 8.74 20.70 -6.73
C LEU A 130 9.14 20.45 -8.18
N SER A 131 9.67 19.24 -8.43
CA SER A 131 9.98 18.76 -9.78
C SER A 131 8.94 17.72 -10.15
N TYR A 132 8.35 17.83 -11.34
CA TYR A 132 7.29 16.96 -11.83
C TYR A 132 7.70 16.35 -13.16
N ARG A 133 7.94 15.04 -13.17
CA ARG A 133 8.26 14.25 -14.34
C ARG A 133 7.66 12.85 -14.23
N ALA A 134 7.38 12.25 -15.37
CA ALA A 134 6.94 10.85 -15.46
C ALA A 134 7.25 10.27 -16.84
N ASP A 135 7.53 8.98 -16.88
CA ASP A 135 7.61 8.18 -18.09
C ASP A 135 6.37 7.30 -18.17
N PHE A 136 5.65 7.34 -19.29
CA PHE A 136 4.44 6.53 -19.47
C PHE A 136 4.35 5.91 -20.86
N PHE A 137 3.61 4.82 -20.96
CA PHE A 137 3.29 4.18 -22.23
C PHE A 137 1.90 4.60 -22.70
N ALA A 138 1.77 5.13 -23.91
CA ALA A 138 0.49 5.57 -24.44
C ALA A 138 -0.36 4.38 -24.93
N ALA A 139 -1.09 3.74 -24.00
CA ALA A 139 -2.03 2.67 -24.34
C ALA A 139 -3.19 3.21 -25.19
N PRO A 140 -3.83 2.39 -26.03
CA PRO A 140 -5.04 2.77 -26.76
C PRO A 140 -6.15 3.27 -25.82
N GLY A 141 -6.80 4.39 -26.12
CA GLY A 141 -7.85 4.98 -25.28
C GLY A 141 -7.35 6.08 -24.35
N GLU A 142 -7.91 6.14 -23.15
CA GLU A 142 -7.62 7.16 -22.15
C GLU A 142 -6.46 6.75 -21.23
N ASN A 143 -5.50 7.65 -21.09
CA ASN A 143 -4.39 7.51 -20.15
C ASN A 143 -4.44 8.67 -19.16
N LYS A 144 -4.09 8.40 -17.91
CA LYS A 144 -3.96 9.43 -16.88
C LYS A 144 -2.62 9.29 -16.17
N VAL A 145 -1.86 10.37 -16.12
CA VAL A 145 -0.50 10.40 -15.60
C VAL A 145 -0.43 11.36 -14.41
N TYR A 146 -0.03 10.85 -13.26
CA TYR A 146 0.02 11.58 -12.01
C TYR A 146 1.45 12.00 -11.71
N LEU A 147 1.74 13.30 -11.76
CA LEU A 147 3.09 13.80 -11.58
C LEU A 147 3.34 14.12 -10.10
N SER A 148 4.42 13.58 -9.56
CA SER A 148 4.92 13.87 -8.22
C SER A 148 6.44 13.97 -8.23
N PRO A 149 7.06 14.51 -7.17
CA PRO A 149 8.51 14.43 -7.04
C PRO A 149 9.04 12.99 -7.02
N ILE A 150 8.21 12.01 -6.61
CA ILE A 150 8.60 10.60 -6.58
C ILE A 150 8.57 9.99 -7.98
N SER A 151 7.54 10.26 -8.79
CA SER A 151 7.54 9.85 -10.20
C SER A 151 8.74 10.47 -10.93
N SER A 152 9.12 11.71 -10.59
CA SER A 152 10.29 12.35 -11.17
C SER A 152 11.58 11.59 -10.92
N VAL A 153 11.82 11.16 -9.67
CA VAL A 153 13.02 10.39 -9.31
C VAL A 153 13.07 9.07 -10.06
N ILE A 154 11.92 8.40 -10.19
CA ILE A 154 11.82 7.11 -10.86
C ILE A 154 12.15 7.26 -12.34
N SER A 155 11.54 8.25 -13.02
CA SER A 155 11.75 8.51 -14.43
C SER A 155 13.15 9.04 -14.75
N ASP A 156 13.69 9.96 -13.94
CA ASP A 156 15.05 10.50 -14.13
C ASP A 156 16.13 9.41 -14.06
N ASN A 157 15.85 8.32 -13.34
CA ASN A 157 16.75 7.17 -13.22
C ASN A 157 16.34 5.99 -14.13
N ASN A 158 15.31 6.15 -14.98
CA ASN A 158 14.71 5.13 -15.83
C ASN A 158 14.43 3.81 -15.06
N LEU A 159 13.81 3.93 -13.89
CA LEU A 159 13.59 2.83 -12.97
C LEU A 159 12.20 2.21 -13.15
N ASP A 160 12.12 0.89 -13.09
CA ASP A 160 10.85 0.19 -13.05
C ASP A 160 10.45 -0.14 -11.61
N ILE A 161 9.64 0.74 -11.01
CA ILE A 161 9.13 0.53 -9.65
C ILE A 161 8.01 -0.53 -9.58
N SER A 162 7.42 -0.91 -10.72
CA SER A 162 6.43 -1.99 -10.80
C SER A 162 7.10 -3.37 -10.64
N ILE A 163 8.38 -3.50 -11.04
CA ILE A 163 9.15 -4.75 -10.99
C ILE A 163 10.13 -4.80 -9.79
N THR A 164 9.75 -4.31 -8.60
CA THR A 164 10.62 -4.42 -7.41
C THR A 164 10.25 -5.61 -6.53
N THR A 165 11.18 -6.22 -5.78
CA THR A 165 10.85 -7.33 -4.86
C THR A 165 9.78 -7.00 -3.81
N GLN A 166 9.35 -5.74 -3.74
CA GLN A 166 8.39 -5.19 -2.79
C GLN A 166 7.15 -4.60 -3.49
N SER A 167 7.10 -4.51 -4.82
CA SER A 167 5.94 -4.03 -5.59
C SER A 167 5.28 -5.16 -6.36
N LEU A 168 3.95 -5.16 -6.32
CA LEU A 168 3.08 -6.14 -6.98
C LEU A 168 2.15 -5.49 -7.99
N SER A 169 2.42 -4.23 -8.36
CA SER A 169 1.64 -3.56 -9.38
C SER A 169 2.12 -3.91 -10.79
N ALA A 170 1.17 -4.03 -11.72
CA ALA A 170 1.47 -4.36 -13.11
C ALA A 170 1.95 -3.14 -13.92
N THR A 171 1.64 -1.92 -13.46
CA THR A 171 2.05 -0.66 -14.09
C THR A 171 2.70 0.25 -13.04
N PRO A 172 3.43 1.29 -13.45
CA PRO A 172 3.89 2.30 -12.49
C PRO A 172 2.69 2.90 -11.76
N PHE A 173 2.81 3.10 -10.44
CA PHE A 173 1.73 3.60 -9.59
C PHE A 173 1.16 4.96 -10.02
N TYR A 174 1.87 5.70 -10.89
CA TYR A 174 1.50 7.03 -11.34
C TYR A 174 0.84 7.04 -12.73
N HIS A 175 0.59 5.87 -13.35
CA HIS A 175 0.06 5.78 -14.71
C HIS A 175 -1.14 4.82 -14.77
N LEU A 176 -2.30 5.36 -15.12
CA LEU A 176 -3.50 4.60 -15.41
C LEU A 176 -3.73 4.57 -16.92
N THR A 177 -4.01 3.38 -17.44
CA THR A 177 -4.28 3.07 -18.86
C THR A 177 -5.72 2.64 -19.11
N HIS A 178 -6.43 2.39 -18.02
CA HIS A 178 -7.85 2.17 -17.89
C HIS A 178 -8.19 2.71 -16.50
N SER A 179 -9.32 3.38 -16.34
CA SER A 179 -9.61 4.03 -15.06
C SER A 179 -11.03 3.76 -14.59
N GLN A 180 -11.14 3.11 -13.43
CA GLN A 180 -12.37 3.11 -12.65
C GLN A 180 -12.33 4.27 -11.65
N LEU A 181 -13.48 4.56 -11.04
CA LEU A 181 -13.56 5.65 -10.06
C LEU A 181 -12.60 5.42 -8.89
N ASN A 182 -12.51 4.18 -8.39
CA ASN A 182 -11.65 3.84 -7.27
C ASN A 182 -10.17 3.92 -7.63
N ASP A 183 -9.74 3.39 -8.78
CA ASP A 183 -8.34 3.44 -9.23
C ASP A 183 -7.85 4.89 -9.39
N ASN A 184 -8.72 5.77 -9.92
CA ASN A 184 -8.43 7.20 -10.01
C ASN A 184 -8.24 7.82 -8.63
N LEU A 185 -9.17 7.54 -7.71
CA LEU A 185 -9.16 8.08 -6.37
C LEU A 185 -7.94 7.60 -5.57
N GLU A 186 -7.63 6.31 -5.63
CA GLU A 186 -6.44 5.71 -5.01
C GLU A 186 -5.17 6.41 -5.50
N THR A 187 -5.02 6.53 -6.83
CA THR A 187 -3.81 7.09 -7.43
C THR A 187 -3.66 8.57 -7.13
N GLU A 188 -4.76 9.33 -7.11
CA GLU A 188 -4.79 10.74 -6.74
C GLU A 188 -4.33 10.93 -5.28
N LEU A 189 -4.91 10.16 -4.37
CA LEU A 189 -4.58 10.17 -2.95
C LEU A 189 -3.14 9.74 -2.68
N LEU A 190 -2.65 8.73 -3.39
CA LEU A 190 -1.27 8.29 -3.33
C LEU A 190 -0.32 9.40 -3.81
N THR A 191 -0.65 10.06 -4.92
CA THR A 191 0.14 11.18 -5.47
C THR A 191 0.22 12.36 -4.50
N ASN A 192 -0.90 12.66 -3.85
CA ASN A 192 -0.97 13.66 -2.79
C ASN A 192 -0.09 13.22 -1.60
N ALA A 193 -0.26 12.01 -1.07
CA ALA A 193 0.51 11.50 0.06
C ALA A 193 2.03 11.53 -0.20
N LEU A 194 2.48 11.09 -1.38
CA LEU A 194 3.89 11.08 -1.76
C LEU A 194 4.45 12.50 -1.90
N THR A 195 3.68 13.41 -2.51
CA THR A 195 4.10 14.80 -2.65
C THR A 195 4.17 15.50 -1.29
N PHE A 196 3.21 15.23 -0.40
CA PHE A 196 3.21 15.68 0.99
C PHE A 196 4.46 15.19 1.72
N GLY A 197 4.81 13.91 1.55
CA GLY A 197 5.97 13.30 2.18
C GLY A 197 7.27 13.99 1.82
N VAL A 198 7.42 14.40 0.55
CA VAL A 198 8.59 15.16 0.08
C VAL A 198 8.62 16.57 0.65
N ILE A 199 7.47 17.26 0.71
CA ILE A 199 7.37 18.60 1.30
C ILE A 199 7.80 18.55 2.77
N LEU A 200 7.22 17.65 3.57
CA LEU A 200 7.55 17.54 5.00
C LEU A 200 8.99 17.10 5.25
N LYS A 201 9.54 16.19 4.44
CA LYS A 201 10.95 15.83 4.54
C LYS A 201 11.85 17.04 4.37
N ARG A 202 11.60 17.86 3.34
CA ARG A 202 12.38 19.08 3.10
C ARG A 202 12.20 20.09 4.22
N ALA A 203 10.99 20.22 4.75
CA ALA A 203 10.71 21.10 5.86
C ALA A 203 11.46 20.66 7.14
N ALA A 204 11.53 19.35 7.40
CA ALA A 204 12.33 18.78 8.48
C ALA A 204 13.84 19.02 8.29
N ASP A 205 14.37 18.89 7.07
CA ASP A 205 15.76 19.23 6.75
C ASP A 205 16.06 20.71 7.04
N ILE A 206 15.13 21.60 6.66
CA ILE A 206 15.23 23.05 6.95
C ILE A 206 15.23 23.29 8.45
N GLU A 207 14.30 22.71 9.20
CA GLU A 207 14.24 22.85 10.66
C GLU A 207 15.53 22.35 11.34
N ALA A 208 16.07 21.21 10.90
CA ALA A 208 17.34 20.68 11.40
C ALA A 208 18.52 21.66 11.17
N SER A 209 18.50 22.38 10.04
CA SER A 209 19.50 23.39 9.71
C SER A 209 19.46 24.63 10.60
N LEU A 210 18.32 24.92 11.24
CA LEU A 210 18.21 26.03 12.19
C LEU A 210 19.00 25.80 13.47
N ASN A 211 19.20 24.53 13.83
CA ASN A 211 19.79 24.11 15.10
C ASN A 211 21.28 23.78 15.01
N THR A 212 21.89 23.84 13.82
CA THR A 212 23.29 23.44 13.59
C THR A 212 24.12 24.54 12.91
N ALA A 213 25.36 24.73 13.37
CA ALA A 213 26.29 25.73 12.82
C ALA A 213 27.00 25.26 11.51
N ASN A 214 26.79 24.00 11.10
CA ASN A 214 27.36 23.40 9.90
C ASN A 214 26.25 22.84 9.00
N ASN A 215 26.34 23.17 7.70
CA ASN A 215 25.45 22.82 6.59
C ASN A 215 24.77 21.45 6.68
N THR A 216 23.55 21.41 7.23
CA THR A 216 22.61 20.33 6.94
C THR A 216 22.28 20.41 5.45
N VAL A 217 22.44 19.29 4.74
CA VAL A 217 22.14 19.26 3.30
C VAL A 217 20.63 19.24 3.15
N VAL A 218 20.04 20.39 2.79
CA VAL A 218 18.64 20.47 2.42
C VAL A 218 18.48 19.92 1.02
N GLU A 219 17.69 18.86 0.90
CA GLU A 219 17.44 18.20 -0.36
C GLU A 219 16.57 19.08 -1.27
N GLN A 220 17.13 19.49 -2.42
CA GLN A 220 16.46 20.38 -3.38
C GLN A 220 15.49 19.63 -4.32
N GLN A 221 15.77 18.36 -4.59
CA GLN A 221 15.00 17.47 -5.45
C GLN A 221 14.92 16.09 -4.80
N ALA A 222 13.80 15.40 -4.99
CA ALA A 222 13.61 14.09 -4.40
C ALA A 222 14.75 13.13 -4.80
N GLN A 223 15.05 12.15 -3.95
CA GLN A 223 16.14 11.21 -4.12
C GLN A 223 15.70 9.80 -3.77
N LEU A 224 16.24 8.82 -4.49
CA LEU A 224 15.89 7.41 -4.29
C LEU A 224 16.23 6.92 -2.87
N ALA A 225 17.33 7.41 -2.29
CA ALA A 225 17.76 7.05 -0.95
C ALA A 225 16.80 7.53 0.16
N SER A 226 15.97 8.54 -0.13
CA SER A 226 15.04 9.14 0.81
C SER A 226 13.63 8.54 0.74
N LEU A 227 13.37 7.56 -0.15
CA LEU A 227 12.05 6.90 -0.28
C LEU A 227 11.45 6.42 1.07
N PRO A 228 12.20 5.78 1.98
CA PRO A 228 11.65 5.35 3.28
C PRO A 228 11.19 6.53 4.15
N LEU A 229 11.88 7.67 4.07
CA LEU A 229 11.53 8.88 4.81
C LEU A 229 10.30 9.55 4.20
N TYR A 230 10.21 9.64 2.87
CA TYR A 230 9.00 10.17 2.22
C TYR A 230 7.77 9.34 2.56
N ARG A 231 7.88 8.00 2.55
CA ARG A 231 6.82 7.12 3.02
C ARG A 231 6.41 7.46 4.45
N THR A 232 7.37 7.58 5.38
CA THR A 232 7.06 7.90 6.78
C THR A 232 6.26 9.20 6.92
N PHE A 233 6.60 10.23 6.14
CA PHE A 233 5.82 11.48 6.11
C PHE A 233 4.51 11.36 5.30
N ALA A 234 4.46 10.55 4.26
CA ALA A 234 3.23 10.27 3.50
C ALA A 234 2.21 9.50 4.35
N ASP A 235 2.66 8.62 5.24
CA ASP A 235 1.80 7.95 6.21
C ASP A 235 1.09 8.96 7.12
N ARG A 236 1.77 10.06 7.48
CA ARG A 236 1.17 11.18 8.22
C ARG A 236 0.11 11.92 7.41
N TYR A 237 0.23 12.04 6.09
CA TYR A 237 -0.87 12.59 5.25
C TYR A 237 -2.13 11.74 5.38
N VAL A 238 -2.00 10.41 5.31
CA VAL A 238 -3.13 9.49 5.43
C VAL A 238 -3.80 9.65 6.79
N SER A 239 -3.02 9.64 7.88
CA SER A 239 -3.54 9.84 9.23
C SER A 239 -4.19 11.22 9.40
N GLU A 240 -3.52 12.30 9.01
CA GLU A 240 -4.03 13.68 9.14
C GLU A 240 -5.35 13.89 8.37
N ASN A 241 -5.51 13.28 7.19
CA ASN A 241 -6.72 13.45 6.37
C ASN A 241 -7.87 12.55 6.80
N LEU A 242 -7.61 11.40 7.43
CA LEU A 242 -8.67 10.57 8.00
C LEU A 242 -9.21 11.16 9.29
N LEU A 243 -8.33 11.74 10.12
CA LEU A 243 -8.67 12.27 11.44
C LEU A 243 -9.24 13.69 11.42
N ASN A 244 -9.29 14.34 10.25
CA ASN A 244 -9.80 15.70 10.09
C ASN A 244 -11.09 15.70 9.26
N GLU A 245 -12.14 16.39 9.72
CA GLU A 245 -13.40 16.56 8.96
C GLU A 245 -13.20 17.27 7.62
N ASP A 246 -12.31 18.26 7.60
CA ASP A 246 -11.94 19.03 6.41
C ASP A 246 -10.93 18.26 5.54
N GLY A 247 -10.50 17.07 5.99
CA GLY A 247 -9.66 16.15 5.24
C GLY A 247 -10.39 15.44 4.11
N ASN A 248 -9.68 14.58 3.39
CA ASN A 248 -10.28 13.86 2.26
C ASN A 248 -11.18 12.70 2.73
N GLN A 249 -12.49 12.94 2.85
CA GLN A 249 -13.48 11.92 3.21
C GLN A 249 -13.51 10.73 2.23
N LEU A 250 -13.09 10.92 0.98
CA LEU A 250 -13.02 9.85 -0.01
C LEU A 250 -11.87 8.88 0.27
N LEU A 251 -10.86 9.27 1.05
CA LEU A 251 -9.75 8.40 1.45
C LEU A 251 -10.24 7.14 2.17
N GLN A 252 -11.34 7.22 2.91
CA GLN A 252 -11.92 6.10 3.65
C GLN A 252 -12.20 4.88 2.77
N SER A 253 -12.53 5.08 1.48
CA SER A 253 -12.87 3.97 0.57
C SER A 253 -11.67 3.27 -0.06
N VAL A 254 -10.46 3.85 0.00
CA VAL A 254 -9.25 3.34 -0.67
C VAL A 254 -8.01 3.36 0.24
N VAL A 255 -8.20 3.54 1.55
CA VAL A 255 -7.09 3.77 2.49
C VAL A 255 -6.15 2.55 2.58
N GLY A 256 -6.70 1.34 2.49
CA GLY A 256 -5.92 0.10 2.56
C GLY A 256 -4.99 -0.04 1.36
N GLU A 257 -5.50 0.28 0.19
CA GLU A 257 -4.81 0.27 -1.10
C GLU A 257 -3.72 1.34 -1.11
N VAL A 258 -4.03 2.58 -0.71
CA VAL A 258 -3.05 3.67 -0.59
C VAL A 258 -1.91 3.30 0.37
N LYS A 259 -2.24 2.73 1.54
CA LYS A 259 -1.23 2.28 2.53
C LYS A 259 -0.34 1.20 1.95
N GLN A 260 -0.95 0.22 1.28
CA GLN A 260 -0.20 -0.84 0.61
C GLN A 260 0.82 -0.26 -0.36
N GLN A 261 0.38 0.62 -1.27
CA GLN A 261 1.24 1.23 -2.28
C GLN A 261 2.36 2.08 -1.68
N LEU A 262 2.07 2.90 -0.67
CA LEU A 262 3.08 3.71 0.02
C LEU A 262 4.24 2.86 0.53
N ILE A 263 3.93 1.66 1.00
CA ILE A 263 4.90 0.77 1.62
C ILE A 263 5.68 -0.02 0.58
N MET A 264 5.02 -0.44 -0.49
CA MET A 264 5.69 -1.00 -1.66
C MET A 264 6.73 -0.01 -2.21
N ILE A 265 6.36 1.27 -2.34
CA ILE A 265 7.25 2.34 -2.82
C ILE A 265 8.36 2.64 -1.80
N GLY A 266 8.00 2.84 -0.53
CA GLY A 266 8.95 3.20 0.53
C GLY A 266 9.95 2.10 0.87
N SER A 267 9.62 0.84 0.57
CA SER A 267 10.48 -0.33 0.81
C SER A 267 11.13 -0.85 -0.47
N ALA A 268 10.88 -0.22 -1.61
CA ALA A 268 11.43 -0.61 -2.90
C ALA A 268 12.95 -0.68 -2.84
N SER A 269 13.49 -1.84 -3.21
CA SER A 269 14.93 -2.10 -3.26
C SER A 269 15.24 -2.95 -4.49
N ASN A 270 16.50 -2.94 -4.92
CA ASN A 270 16.96 -3.64 -6.12
C ASN A 270 16.15 -3.28 -7.39
N ILE A 271 15.78 -2.01 -7.51
CA ILE A 271 14.98 -1.51 -8.63
C ILE A 271 15.83 -1.61 -9.90
N SER A 272 15.29 -2.31 -10.90
CA SER A 272 15.96 -2.50 -12.18
C SER A 272 15.52 -1.42 -13.17
N PRO A 273 16.33 -1.11 -14.19
CA PRO A 273 15.90 -0.21 -15.24
C PRO A 273 14.66 -0.74 -15.97
N GLN A 274 13.81 0.16 -16.42
CA GLN A 274 12.67 -0.20 -17.26
C GLN A 274 13.14 -0.67 -18.64
N GLU A 275 12.79 -1.90 -19.01
CA GLU A 275 12.94 -2.39 -20.38
C GLU A 275 11.78 -1.82 -21.21
N ARG A 276 12.12 -1.19 -22.35
CA ARG A 276 11.16 -0.56 -23.26
C ARG A 276 11.16 -1.34 -24.56
N ASP A 277 10.32 -2.37 -24.61
CA ASP A 277 10.14 -3.17 -25.81
C ASP A 277 9.07 -2.58 -26.74
N GLU A 278 9.13 -2.92 -28.02
CA GLU A 278 8.10 -2.50 -28.98
C GLU A 278 6.83 -3.30 -28.75
N GLU A 279 5.75 -2.60 -28.39
CA GLU A 279 4.49 -3.23 -28.02
C GLU A 279 3.56 -3.43 -29.21
N GLN A 280 2.97 -4.62 -29.29
CA GLN A 280 2.02 -4.97 -30.34
C GLN A 280 0.58 -4.94 -29.84
N LEU A 281 -0.33 -4.39 -30.65
CA LEU A 281 -1.75 -4.29 -30.32
C LEU A 281 -2.37 -5.66 -29.99
N HIS A 282 -2.03 -6.69 -30.76
CA HIS A 282 -2.53 -8.06 -30.56
C HIS A 282 -1.56 -8.95 -29.75
N SER A 283 -0.75 -8.35 -28.87
CA SER A 283 0.15 -9.08 -27.97
C SER A 283 -0.61 -10.10 -27.12
N ARG A 284 0.03 -11.24 -26.87
CA ARG A 284 -0.50 -12.37 -26.09
C ARG A 284 0.15 -12.51 -24.72
N GLU A 285 1.02 -11.58 -24.36
CA GLU A 285 1.80 -11.60 -23.11
C GLU A 285 0.92 -11.82 -21.88
N LEU A 286 -0.17 -11.06 -21.74
CA LEU A 286 -1.10 -11.23 -20.61
C LEU A 286 -1.69 -12.65 -20.52
N LEU A 287 -1.92 -13.33 -21.65
CA LEU A 287 -2.45 -14.69 -21.64
C LEU A 287 -1.42 -15.70 -21.13
N GLU A 288 -0.13 -15.47 -21.44
CA GLU A 288 0.95 -16.28 -20.88
C GLU A 288 1.06 -16.07 -19.36
N ASP A 289 0.96 -14.82 -18.91
CA ASP A 289 0.99 -14.48 -17.48
C ASP A 289 -0.22 -15.06 -16.73
N VAL A 290 -1.42 -14.95 -17.29
CA VAL A 290 -2.65 -15.52 -16.71
C VAL A 290 -2.55 -17.05 -16.60
N ARG A 291 -2.02 -17.74 -17.62
CA ARG A 291 -1.81 -19.20 -17.56
C ARG A 291 -0.82 -19.60 -16.47
N ASN A 292 0.24 -18.81 -16.26
CA ASN A 292 1.18 -19.04 -15.17
C ASN A 292 0.48 -18.91 -13.80
N ILE A 293 -0.46 -17.96 -13.67
CA ILE A 293 -1.20 -17.72 -12.43
C ILE A 293 -2.28 -18.74 -12.14
N ILE A 294 -2.98 -19.28 -13.15
CA ILE A 294 -4.07 -20.26 -12.92
C ILE A 294 -3.59 -21.49 -12.13
N GLY A 295 -2.31 -21.85 -12.22
CA GLY A 295 -1.71 -22.89 -11.37
C GLY A 295 -1.75 -22.58 -9.87
N VAL A 296 -1.79 -21.30 -9.51
CA VAL A 296 -1.75 -20.77 -8.14
C VAL A 296 -3.13 -20.25 -7.69
N ALA A 297 -3.80 -19.44 -8.51
CA ALA A 297 -5.15 -18.95 -8.29
C ALA A 297 -6.12 -19.66 -9.24
N ARG A 298 -6.79 -20.71 -8.77
CA ARG A 298 -7.70 -21.52 -9.59
C ARG A 298 -9.08 -20.85 -9.67
N LEU A 299 -9.17 -19.82 -10.50
CA LEU A 299 -10.36 -18.96 -10.61
C LEU A 299 -11.65 -19.75 -10.82
N GLN A 300 -11.64 -20.82 -11.64
CA GLN A 300 -12.81 -21.68 -11.87
C GLN A 300 -13.27 -22.44 -10.61
N GLU A 301 -12.32 -22.91 -9.82
CA GLU A 301 -12.56 -23.66 -8.59
C GLU A 301 -12.84 -22.72 -7.41
N GLN A 302 -12.66 -21.41 -7.59
CA GLN A 302 -12.76 -20.39 -6.55
C GLN A 302 -11.91 -20.75 -5.33
N THR A 303 -10.70 -21.25 -5.59
CA THR A 303 -9.73 -21.60 -4.55
C THR A 303 -8.32 -21.26 -5.00
N TYR A 304 -7.43 -21.06 -4.04
CA TYR A 304 -6.00 -21.13 -4.27
C TYR A 304 -5.55 -22.58 -4.45
N SER A 305 -4.36 -22.77 -5.02
CA SER A 305 -3.68 -24.07 -4.98
C SER A 305 -3.57 -24.57 -3.54
N ASP A 306 -3.58 -25.89 -3.36
CA ASP A 306 -3.54 -26.49 -2.02
C ASP A 306 -2.34 -26.02 -1.22
N GLU A 307 -1.18 -25.87 -1.88
CA GLU A 307 0.04 -25.34 -1.27
C GLU A 307 -0.14 -23.88 -0.81
N LEU A 308 -0.59 -22.97 -1.69
CA LEU A 308 -0.77 -21.57 -1.29
C LEU A 308 -1.83 -21.45 -0.20
N LYS A 309 -2.95 -22.17 -0.32
CA LYS A 309 -4.04 -22.14 0.67
C LYS A 309 -3.54 -22.56 2.05
N GLN A 310 -2.75 -23.64 2.13
CA GLN A 310 -2.15 -24.08 3.39
C GLN A 310 -1.28 -22.98 4.01
N LYS A 311 -0.44 -22.33 3.20
CA LYS A 311 0.47 -21.27 3.65
C LYS A 311 -0.27 -20.01 4.13
N LEU A 312 -1.34 -19.62 3.44
CA LEU A 312 -2.21 -18.51 3.86
C LEU A 312 -2.95 -18.87 5.16
N THR A 313 -3.41 -20.11 5.30
CA THR A 313 -4.09 -20.59 6.52
C THR A 313 -3.15 -20.62 7.72
N GLU A 314 -1.88 -21.02 7.55
CA GLU A 314 -0.85 -20.96 8.60
C GLU A 314 -0.67 -19.51 9.09
N PHE A 315 -0.58 -18.56 8.17
CA PHE A 315 -0.46 -17.13 8.49
C PHE A 315 -1.71 -16.56 9.17
N GLU A 316 -2.91 -16.95 8.72
CA GLU A 316 -4.17 -16.55 9.34
C GLU A 316 -4.30 -17.13 10.76
N THR A 317 -3.90 -18.39 10.96
CA THR A 317 -3.99 -19.10 12.25
C THR A 317 -3.08 -18.47 13.30
N ILE A 318 -1.84 -18.11 12.94
CA ILE A 318 -0.93 -17.49 13.91
C ILE A 318 -1.40 -16.09 14.32
N LEU A 319 -2.17 -15.39 13.49
CA LEU A 319 -2.83 -14.12 13.79
C LEU A 319 -4.28 -14.29 14.30
N GLY A 320 -4.64 -15.51 14.73
CA GLY A 320 -5.97 -15.86 15.22
C GLY A 320 -6.35 -15.24 16.57
N GLU A 321 -7.49 -15.66 17.11
CA GLU A 321 -8.11 -15.06 18.30
C GLU A 321 -7.23 -15.09 19.56
N ASP A 322 -6.56 -16.22 19.86
CA ASP A 322 -5.67 -16.35 21.03
C ASP A 322 -4.50 -15.35 20.97
N SER A 323 -3.90 -15.17 19.78
CA SER A 323 -2.86 -14.17 19.54
C SER A 323 -3.35 -12.73 19.67
N GLN A 324 -4.55 -12.44 19.15
CA GLN A 324 -5.18 -11.13 19.33
C GLN A 324 -5.47 -10.86 20.82
N GLN A 325 -5.95 -11.87 21.55
CA GLN A 325 -6.22 -11.76 22.97
C GLN A 325 -4.93 -11.53 23.77
N ALA A 326 -3.83 -12.21 23.45
CA ALA A 326 -2.53 -11.96 24.08
C ALA A 326 -2.06 -10.50 23.92
N ILE A 327 -2.31 -9.89 22.75
CA ILE A 327 -2.02 -8.47 22.50
C ILE A 327 -2.95 -7.56 23.31
N ILE A 328 -4.25 -7.88 23.35
CA ILE A 328 -5.23 -7.13 24.16
C ILE A 328 -4.86 -7.18 25.65
N VAL A 329 -4.49 -8.35 26.17
CA VAL A 329 -4.02 -8.51 27.55
C VAL A 329 -2.80 -7.62 27.81
N LEU A 330 -1.81 -7.62 26.91
CA LEU A 330 -0.65 -6.74 27.05
C LEU A 330 -1.06 -5.26 27.14
N GLY A 331 -1.95 -4.80 26.27
CA GLY A 331 -2.46 -3.43 26.26
C GLY A 331 -3.23 -3.07 27.53
N ASN A 332 -4.13 -3.96 27.98
CA ASN A 332 -4.92 -3.77 29.19
C ASN A 332 -4.04 -3.74 30.45
N VAL A 333 -3.06 -4.64 30.56
CA VAL A 333 -2.12 -4.64 31.69
C VAL A 333 -1.32 -3.33 31.73
N LEU A 334 -0.84 -2.85 30.59
CA LEU A 334 -0.14 -1.57 30.51
C LEU A 334 -1.02 -0.41 30.96
N TYR A 335 -2.25 -0.33 30.42
CA TYR A 335 -3.20 0.72 30.77
C TYR A 335 -3.55 0.68 32.26
N ASP A 336 -3.99 -0.46 32.77
CA ASP A 336 -4.43 -0.63 34.14
C ASP A 336 -3.31 -0.34 35.14
N VAL A 337 -2.08 -0.80 34.87
CA VAL A 337 -0.94 -0.57 35.78
C VAL A 337 -0.46 0.87 35.73
N LEU A 338 -0.30 1.47 34.54
CA LEU A 338 0.13 2.86 34.43
C LEU A 338 -0.92 3.85 34.94
N TYR A 339 -2.20 3.53 34.76
CA TYR A 339 -3.29 4.34 35.29
C TYR A 339 -3.32 4.29 36.81
N ASN A 340 -3.15 3.13 37.44
CA ASN A 340 -3.29 3.00 38.90
C ASN A 340 -1.99 3.29 39.69
N PHE A 341 -0.83 2.90 39.17
CA PHE A 341 0.44 2.92 39.90
C PHE A 341 1.50 3.73 39.17
N SER A 342 1.39 5.05 39.21
CA SER A 342 2.33 5.91 38.50
C SER A 342 2.51 7.26 39.20
N PRO A 343 3.43 8.11 38.74
CA PRO A 343 3.57 9.47 39.25
C PRO A 343 2.28 10.29 39.14
N LEU A 344 1.40 9.90 38.21
CA LEU A 344 0.10 10.54 37.96
C LEU A 344 -0.79 10.53 39.19
N ASN A 345 -0.85 9.39 39.88
CA ASN A 345 -1.68 9.23 41.07
C ASN A 345 -0.95 9.59 42.36
N ASN A 346 0.25 10.19 42.27
CA ASN A 346 1.16 10.35 43.40
C ASN A 346 1.41 9.02 44.15
N THR A 347 1.48 7.91 43.41
CA THR A 347 1.72 6.59 44.01
C THR A 347 3.16 6.52 44.52
N ASP A 348 3.34 6.05 45.76
CA ASP A 348 4.67 5.81 46.32
C ASP A 348 5.31 4.56 45.70
N ALA A 349 6.64 4.48 45.67
CA ALA A 349 7.33 3.26 45.26
C ALA A 349 6.97 2.08 46.19
N GLY A 350 6.70 0.91 45.64
CA GLY A 350 6.24 -0.24 46.41
C GLY A 350 5.79 -1.43 45.57
N VAL A 351 5.34 -2.47 46.27
CA VAL A 351 4.76 -3.68 45.65
C VAL A 351 3.25 -3.66 45.83
N TYR A 352 2.54 -3.76 44.73
CA TYR A 352 1.08 -3.70 44.65
C TYR A 352 0.51 -4.97 44.01
N ASN A 353 -0.77 -5.21 44.21
CA ASN A 353 -1.50 -6.28 43.54
C ASN A 353 -2.70 -5.70 42.79
N LEU A 354 -2.91 -6.12 41.55
CA LEU A 354 -4.06 -5.74 40.74
C LEU A 354 -4.50 -6.93 39.89
N GLN A 355 -5.73 -7.38 40.07
CA GLN A 355 -6.37 -8.43 39.24
C GLN A 355 -5.52 -9.70 39.00
N GLY A 356 -4.76 -10.16 40.01
CA GLY A 356 -3.90 -11.35 39.88
C GLY A 356 -2.45 -11.06 39.48
N LEU A 357 -2.14 -9.80 39.16
CA LEU A 357 -0.80 -9.30 38.92
C LEU A 357 -0.15 -8.79 40.20
N THR A 358 1.15 -9.02 40.31
CA THR A 358 2.07 -8.38 41.26
C THR A 358 2.84 -7.29 40.51
N ILE A 359 2.77 -6.04 40.99
CA ILE A 359 3.40 -4.87 40.39
C ILE A 359 4.45 -4.32 41.36
N ASN A 360 5.72 -4.34 40.96
CA ASN A 360 6.79 -3.68 41.69
C ASN A 360 7.14 -2.36 41.01
N TYR A 361 6.72 -1.25 41.60
CA TYR A 361 6.89 0.10 41.07
C TYR A 361 8.01 0.85 41.78
N GLN A 362 8.90 1.47 41.01
CA GLN A 362 9.97 2.35 41.48
C GLN A 362 9.83 3.75 40.89
N GLN A 363 10.27 4.76 41.65
CA GLN A 363 10.01 6.17 41.31
C GLN A 363 11.19 6.89 40.61
N SER A 364 12.41 6.31 40.60
CA SER A 364 13.56 6.98 39.97
C SER A 364 14.68 6.01 39.58
N PRO A 365 14.88 5.72 38.27
CA PRO A 365 13.96 6.03 37.18
C PRO A 365 12.60 5.35 37.40
N TYR A 366 11.53 5.85 36.75
CA TYR A 366 10.23 5.22 36.86
C TYR A 366 10.29 3.83 36.24
N SER A 367 10.02 2.79 37.02
CA SER A 367 10.04 1.42 36.51
C SER A 367 8.94 0.57 37.12
N TRP A 368 8.46 -0.40 36.33
CA TRP A 368 7.46 -1.39 36.73
C TRP A 368 7.98 -2.76 36.36
N ALA A 369 8.05 -3.66 37.34
CA ALA A 369 8.16 -5.09 37.09
C ALA A 369 6.82 -5.74 37.45
N ILE A 370 6.12 -6.23 36.45
CA ILE A 370 4.76 -6.77 36.52
C ILE A 370 4.86 -8.27 36.27
N SER A 371 4.25 -9.09 37.12
CA SER A 371 4.16 -10.54 36.89
C SER A 371 2.90 -11.14 37.51
N GLY A 372 2.33 -12.18 36.90
CA GLY A 372 1.17 -12.88 37.44
C GLY A 372 0.23 -13.39 36.34
N GLN A 373 -1.02 -13.65 36.69
CA GLN A 373 -2.07 -13.95 35.71
C GLN A 373 -3.01 -12.76 35.54
N TYR A 374 -3.44 -12.51 34.29
CA TYR A 374 -4.48 -11.55 33.93
C TYR A 374 -5.32 -12.14 32.78
N ASP A 375 -6.63 -12.19 32.95
CA ASP A 375 -7.58 -12.80 31.99
C ASP A 375 -7.12 -14.17 31.45
N ASP A 376 -6.76 -15.09 32.35
CA ASP A 376 -6.25 -16.44 32.06
C ASP A 376 -4.90 -16.52 31.32
N HIS A 377 -4.18 -15.40 31.17
CA HIS A 377 -2.85 -15.35 30.56
C HIS A 377 -1.77 -15.10 31.60
N ASP A 378 -0.65 -15.83 31.51
CA ASP A 378 0.54 -15.53 32.32
C ASP A 378 1.26 -14.32 31.72
N VAL A 379 1.47 -13.29 32.54
CA VAL A 379 2.09 -12.03 32.13
C VAL A 379 3.39 -11.82 32.89
N GLN A 380 4.43 -11.40 32.17
CA GLN A 380 5.67 -10.84 32.70
C GLN A 380 6.01 -9.57 31.91
N LEU A 381 6.17 -8.44 32.57
CA LEU A 381 6.43 -7.17 31.90
C LEU A 381 7.36 -6.29 32.73
N ASP A 382 8.44 -5.85 32.12
CA ASP A 382 9.40 -4.90 32.67
C ASP A 382 9.33 -3.60 31.86
N LEU A 383 8.88 -2.51 32.48
CA LEU A 383 8.75 -1.19 31.87
C LEU A 383 9.69 -0.23 32.57
N ASN A 384 10.43 0.58 31.81
CA ASN A 384 11.33 1.60 32.33
C ASN A 384 11.14 2.91 31.56
N ILE A 385 10.73 3.96 32.28
CA ILE A 385 10.44 5.28 31.75
C ILE A 385 11.41 6.28 32.40
N PRO A 386 12.60 6.48 31.80
CA PRO A 386 13.60 7.40 32.32
C PRO A 386 13.22 8.87 32.12
N GLN A 387 12.41 9.18 31.11
CA GLN A 387 12.02 10.56 30.80
C GLN A 387 10.51 10.73 30.93
N TRP A 388 10.13 11.53 31.92
CA TRP A 388 8.78 12.04 32.11
C TRP A 388 8.82 13.55 32.00
N GLN A 389 8.37 14.10 30.88
CA GLN A 389 8.36 15.53 30.61
C GLN A 389 6.93 16.07 30.68
N VAL A 390 6.75 17.11 31.50
CA VAL A 390 5.51 17.89 31.54
C VAL A 390 5.84 19.32 31.08
N SER A 391 5.20 19.80 30.02
CA SER A 391 5.47 21.12 29.44
C SER A 391 4.24 21.75 28.79
N GLY A 392 3.84 22.93 29.28
CA GLY A 392 2.79 23.73 28.63
C GLY A 392 3.20 24.40 27.31
N LEU A 393 4.43 24.20 26.83
CA LEU A 393 4.95 24.76 25.56
C LEU A 393 5.33 23.67 24.55
N LEU A 394 5.81 22.53 25.03
CA LEU A 394 6.29 21.42 24.19
C LEU A 394 5.37 20.19 24.22
N GLY A 395 4.27 20.26 24.98
CA GLY A 395 3.45 19.10 25.29
C GLY A 395 4.07 18.21 26.36
N ASN A 396 3.25 17.31 26.90
CA ASN A 396 3.73 16.28 27.80
C ASN A 396 4.26 15.12 26.97
N LYS A 397 5.40 14.58 27.38
CA LYS A 397 6.06 13.47 26.68
C LYS A 397 6.55 12.45 27.69
N VAL A 398 6.16 11.21 27.49
CA VAL A 398 6.63 10.05 28.24
C VAL A 398 7.44 9.20 27.28
N SER A 399 8.67 8.88 27.65
CA SER A 399 9.56 8.05 26.83
C SER A 399 10.23 6.96 27.65
N GLY A 400 10.22 5.74 27.13
CA GLY A 400 10.76 4.58 27.83
C GLY A 400 10.96 3.35 26.96
N ILE A 401 11.27 2.26 27.63
CA ILE A 401 11.51 0.94 27.05
C ILE A 401 10.66 -0.09 27.81
N MET A 402 10.25 -1.15 27.13
CA MET A 402 9.46 -2.23 27.73
C MET A 402 9.92 -3.58 27.22
N SER A 403 10.08 -4.56 28.10
CA SER A 403 10.09 -5.98 27.72
C SER A 403 8.82 -6.62 28.25
N ALA A 404 8.13 -7.40 27.42
CA ALA A 404 6.91 -8.09 27.82
C ALA A 404 6.90 -9.52 27.30
N LYS A 405 6.27 -10.40 28.08
CA LYS A 405 5.97 -11.77 27.75
C LYS A 405 4.56 -12.09 28.23
N VAL A 406 3.69 -12.52 27.32
CA VAL A 406 2.32 -12.95 27.59
C VAL A 406 2.14 -14.37 27.06
N ILE A 407 1.69 -15.28 27.91
CA ILE A 407 1.49 -16.70 27.58
C ILE A 407 0.01 -17.02 27.73
N GLY A 408 -0.63 -17.34 26.61
CA GLY A 408 -2.01 -17.84 26.53
C GLY A 408 -2.05 -19.37 26.49
N GLN A 409 -3.12 -19.92 25.91
CA GLN A 409 -3.30 -21.38 25.85
C GLN A 409 -2.37 -22.03 24.83
N ASP A 410 -2.38 -21.53 23.60
CA ASP A 410 -1.60 -22.08 22.48
C ASP A 410 -0.55 -21.07 21.98
N THR A 411 -0.50 -19.88 22.58
CA THR A 411 0.28 -18.73 22.10
C THR A 411 1.22 -18.17 23.16
N GLN A 412 2.42 -17.77 22.74
CA GLN A 412 3.35 -16.98 23.54
C GLN A 412 3.77 -15.74 22.75
N LEU A 413 3.35 -14.57 23.24
CA LEU A 413 3.79 -13.27 22.76
C LEU A 413 5.01 -12.82 23.57
N ASN A 414 6.08 -12.43 22.89
CA ASN A 414 7.22 -11.75 23.48
C ASN A 414 7.39 -10.42 22.74
N ALA A 415 7.53 -9.32 23.47
CA ALA A 415 7.75 -7.99 22.91
C ALA A 415 8.96 -7.34 23.58
N ASP A 416 9.81 -6.72 22.78
CA ASP A 416 10.92 -5.87 23.24
C ASP A 416 10.78 -4.50 22.57
N VAL A 417 10.19 -3.58 23.32
CA VAL A 417 9.92 -2.20 22.91
C VAL A 417 11.15 -1.37 23.24
N SER A 418 11.90 -1.06 22.19
CA SER A 418 13.09 -0.24 22.28
C SER A 418 12.80 1.26 22.35
N ASP A 419 11.63 1.71 21.88
CA ASP A 419 11.16 3.09 21.99
C ASP A 419 9.64 3.13 22.18
N LEU A 420 9.20 3.47 23.39
CA LEU A 420 7.81 3.77 23.73
C LEU A 420 7.69 5.29 23.89
N VAL A 421 6.89 5.94 23.06
CA VAL A 421 6.66 7.39 23.15
C VAL A 421 5.17 7.70 23.23
N LEU A 422 4.74 8.28 24.34
CA LEU A 422 3.44 8.91 24.48
C LEU A 422 3.61 10.42 24.48
N SER A 423 2.91 11.12 23.61
CA SER A 423 2.91 12.58 23.53
C SER A 423 1.49 13.12 23.68
N PHE A 424 1.32 14.22 24.40
CA PHE A 424 0.02 14.87 24.59
C PHE A 424 0.11 16.31 24.08
N ASP A 425 -0.95 16.80 23.45
CA ASP A 425 -1.01 18.18 22.98
C ASP A 425 -1.14 19.12 24.18
N GLY A 426 -0.06 19.88 24.41
CA GLY A 426 0.06 20.72 25.59
C GLY A 426 -0.88 21.92 25.52
N THR A 427 -1.88 21.93 26.39
CA THR A 427 -2.37 23.18 27.02
C THR A 427 -2.78 22.98 28.48
N ASP A 428 -3.14 21.76 28.89
CA ASP A 428 -3.47 21.44 30.27
C ASP A 428 -2.70 20.21 30.77
N ASP A 429 -2.62 20.05 32.10
CA ASP A 429 -2.15 18.80 32.69
C ASP A 429 -3.17 17.71 32.31
N PRO A 430 -2.83 16.79 31.38
CA PRO A 430 -3.74 15.76 30.88
C PRO A 430 -4.10 14.72 31.96
N PHE A 431 -3.59 14.93 33.16
CA PHE A 431 -3.74 14.09 34.34
C PHE A 431 -4.36 14.85 35.51
N SER A 432 -4.90 16.06 35.29
CA SER A 432 -5.69 16.75 36.31
C SER A 432 -7.06 16.09 36.45
N ASN A 433 -7.51 15.88 37.69
CA ASN A 433 -8.82 15.29 38.00
C ASN A 433 -10.01 16.15 37.53
N ASP A 434 -9.75 17.38 37.09
CA ASP A 434 -10.76 18.37 36.69
C ASP A 434 -11.03 18.37 35.18
N GLN A 435 -10.33 17.53 34.39
CA GLN A 435 -10.50 17.48 32.93
C GLN A 435 -10.95 16.11 32.44
N SER A 436 -12.06 16.09 31.69
CA SER A 436 -12.67 14.86 31.18
C SER A 436 -12.13 14.40 29.82
N GLU A 437 -11.33 15.22 29.12
CA GLU A 437 -11.02 15.00 27.70
C GLU A 437 -9.57 15.32 27.36
N THR A 438 -8.68 14.38 27.69
CA THR A 438 -7.27 14.43 27.27
C THR A 438 -7.11 13.87 25.86
N THR A 439 -6.58 14.70 24.96
CA THR A 439 -6.15 14.34 23.61
C THR A 439 -4.65 13.99 23.57
N GLY A 440 -4.18 13.24 22.56
CA GLY A 440 -2.79 12.83 22.48
C GLY A 440 -2.47 11.81 21.38
N GLN A 441 -1.17 11.52 21.24
CA GLN A 441 -0.61 10.61 20.25
C GLN A 441 0.25 9.55 20.95
N LEU A 442 0.03 8.29 20.60
CA LEU A 442 0.81 7.15 21.05
C LEU A 442 1.62 6.62 19.87
N ASN A 443 2.93 6.54 20.03
CA ASN A 443 3.84 5.89 19.09
C ASN A 443 4.58 4.76 19.80
N ILE A 444 4.49 3.56 19.25
CA ILE A 444 5.20 2.36 19.75
C ILE A 444 6.04 1.81 18.61
N GLU A 445 7.34 1.63 18.85
CA GLU A 445 8.23 0.87 17.97
C GLU A 445 8.87 -0.29 18.74
N THR A 446 8.59 -1.52 18.32
CA THR A 446 8.94 -2.73 19.06
C THR A 446 9.29 -3.88 18.14
N THR A 447 10.18 -4.76 18.60
CA THR A 447 10.33 -6.09 17.99
C THR A 447 9.45 -7.08 18.74
N VAL A 448 8.76 -7.96 18.02
CA VAL A 448 7.87 -8.98 18.57
C VAL A 448 8.26 -10.37 18.07
N SER A 449 8.10 -11.36 18.95
CA SER A 449 8.11 -12.79 18.64
C SER A 449 6.82 -13.42 19.17
N LEU A 450 5.98 -13.89 18.27
CA LEU A 450 4.74 -14.58 18.53
C LEU A 450 4.92 -16.06 18.16
N GLU A 451 4.87 -16.92 19.16
CA GLU A 451 4.98 -18.37 18.97
C GLU A 451 3.59 -18.98 19.15
N ASN A 452 3.16 -19.81 18.20
CA ASN A 452 1.93 -20.57 18.33
C ASN A 452 2.22 -22.06 18.10
N ALA A 453 1.78 -22.90 19.04
CA ALA A 453 2.10 -24.32 19.08
C ALA A 453 1.72 -25.09 17.80
N ASN A 454 0.74 -24.58 17.04
CA ASN A 454 0.16 -25.24 15.89
C ASN A 454 0.52 -24.60 14.53
N SER A 455 1.18 -23.43 14.52
CA SER A 455 1.40 -22.66 13.28
C SER A 455 2.81 -22.07 13.11
N GLY A 456 3.66 -22.15 14.13
CA GLY A 456 5.08 -21.80 14.05
C GLY A 456 5.43 -20.55 14.84
N VAL A 457 6.52 -19.88 14.43
CA VAL A 457 7.05 -18.69 15.10
C VAL A 457 7.08 -17.52 14.14
N LEU A 458 6.39 -16.45 14.52
CA LEU A 458 6.33 -15.20 13.79
C LEU A 458 7.19 -14.16 14.52
N THR A 459 8.18 -13.61 13.83
CA THR A 459 9.05 -12.56 14.39
C THR A 459 9.07 -11.33 13.49
N GLY A 460 9.19 -10.14 14.06
CA GLY A 460 9.35 -8.92 13.27
C GLY A 460 9.26 -7.64 14.06
N ASP A 461 9.32 -6.53 13.33
CA ASP A 461 9.25 -5.18 13.87
C ASP A 461 7.85 -4.61 13.67
N ILE A 462 7.26 -4.13 14.75
CA ILE A 462 5.96 -3.45 14.80
C ILE A 462 6.18 -1.97 15.03
N LYS A 463 5.47 -1.16 14.26
CA LYS A 463 5.25 0.26 14.51
C LYS A 463 3.76 0.51 14.61
N LEU A 464 3.32 1.05 15.75
CA LEU A 464 1.93 1.43 15.99
C LEU A 464 1.88 2.92 16.28
N ASN A 465 1.00 3.63 15.56
CA ASN A 465 0.58 4.98 15.85
C ASN A 465 -0.91 4.95 16.17
N ALA A 466 -1.29 5.59 17.27
CA ALA A 466 -2.67 5.79 17.65
C ALA A 466 -2.89 7.22 18.11
N ASP A 467 -4.02 7.80 17.73
CA ASP A 467 -4.40 9.16 18.08
C ASP A 467 -5.66 9.13 18.94
N ARG A 468 -5.65 9.91 20.02
CA ARG A 468 -6.80 10.15 20.88
C ARG A 468 -7.24 11.59 20.74
N PHE A 469 -8.46 11.81 20.30
CA PHE A 469 -8.97 13.16 20.05
C PHE A 469 -10.48 13.24 20.29
N VAL A 470 -10.97 14.47 20.44
CA VAL A 470 -12.41 14.74 20.54
C VAL A 470 -12.97 14.83 19.13
N THR A 471 -13.91 13.94 18.82
CA THR A 471 -14.61 13.96 17.53
C THR A 471 -15.48 15.21 17.41
N PRO A 472 -15.91 15.56 16.19
CA PRO A 472 -16.88 16.62 15.94
C PRO A 472 -18.22 16.44 16.64
N PHE A 473 -18.50 15.21 17.09
CA PHE A 473 -19.70 14.85 17.86
C PHE A 473 -19.49 14.97 19.37
N GLU A 474 -18.38 15.61 19.80
CA GLU A 474 -18.00 15.78 21.22
C GLU A 474 -17.74 14.43 21.93
N GLU A 475 -17.39 13.39 21.18
CA GLU A 475 -17.01 12.08 21.74
C GLU A 475 -15.49 11.91 21.73
N LEU A 476 -14.90 11.53 22.86
CA LEU A 476 -13.48 11.20 22.94
C LEU A 476 -13.24 9.79 22.39
N VAL A 477 -12.47 9.69 21.30
CA VAL A 477 -12.16 8.42 20.63
C VAL A 477 -10.67 8.17 20.59
N THR A 478 -10.28 6.90 20.54
CA THR A 478 -8.91 6.45 20.25
C THR A 478 -8.94 5.70 18.93
N VAL A 479 -8.13 6.14 17.98
CA VAL A 479 -8.09 5.61 16.61
C VAL A 479 -6.72 5.05 16.32
N VAL A 480 -6.65 3.87 15.70
CA VAL A 480 -5.40 3.34 15.14
C VAL A 480 -5.11 4.06 13.83
N SER A 481 -4.27 5.10 13.90
CA SER A 481 -3.94 5.96 12.78
C SER A 481 -2.85 5.39 11.87
N GLY A 482 -2.17 4.33 12.32
CA GLY A 482 -1.35 3.49 11.45
C GLY A 482 -0.69 2.35 12.22
N PHE A 483 -0.67 1.17 11.62
CA PHE A 483 0.03 0.00 12.12
C PHE A 483 0.83 -0.62 10.99
N ASP A 484 2.10 -0.89 11.24
CA ASP A 484 3.02 -1.57 10.34
C ASP A 484 3.68 -2.73 11.08
N PHE A 485 3.69 -3.91 10.46
CA PHE A 485 4.35 -5.09 10.98
C PHE A 485 5.13 -5.79 9.87
N LYS A 486 6.44 -5.68 9.95
CA LYS A 486 7.36 -6.30 8.99
C LYS A 486 8.12 -7.43 9.67
N GLY A 487 8.06 -8.63 9.10
CA GLY A 487 8.63 -9.79 9.76
C GLY A 487 8.78 -11.02 8.88
N GLN A 488 8.96 -12.15 9.56
CA GLN A 488 8.95 -13.47 8.96
C GLN A 488 8.19 -14.47 9.83
N LEU A 489 7.42 -15.34 9.18
CA LEU A 489 6.83 -16.53 9.77
C LEU A 489 7.72 -17.72 9.45
N VAL A 490 8.21 -18.42 10.48
CA VAL A 490 8.96 -19.66 10.37
C VAL A 490 8.05 -20.80 10.85
N SER A 491 7.63 -21.65 9.92
CA SER A 491 6.88 -22.89 10.20
C SER A 491 7.72 -24.11 9.79
N GLU A 492 7.24 -25.32 10.11
CA GLU A 492 7.88 -26.56 9.65
C GLU A 492 7.97 -26.64 8.11
N ASN A 493 7.02 -25.99 7.43
CA ASN A 493 6.87 -26.09 5.98
C ASN A 493 7.69 -25.04 5.23
N GLN A 494 7.97 -23.88 5.83
CA GLN A 494 8.62 -22.77 5.14
C GLN A 494 9.03 -21.61 6.05
N THR A 495 9.78 -20.68 5.47
CA THR A 495 9.91 -19.31 5.97
C THR A 495 9.24 -18.35 5.01
N THR A 496 8.27 -17.58 5.49
CA THR A 496 7.53 -16.58 4.71
C THR A 496 7.82 -15.20 5.26
N GLN A 497 8.46 -14.34 4.47
CA GLN A 497 8.57 -12.93 4.85
C GLN A 497 7.26 -12.23 4.59
N PHE A 498 6.90 -11.28 5.45
CA PHE A 498 5.65 -10.55 5.32
C PHE A 498 5.78 -9.07 5.69
N ASN A 499 4.81 -8.32 5.19
CA ASN A 499 4.51 -6.96 5.60
C ASN A 499 3.00 -6.85 5.80
N LEU A 500 2.58 -6.59 7.03
CA LEU A 500 1.18 -6.46 7.42
C LEU A 500 0.95 -5.03 7.88
N GLN A 501 -0.12 -4.42 7.38
CA GLN A 501 -0.51 -3.08 7.75
C GLN A 501 -1.96 -3.07 8.20
N ALA A 502 -2.28 -2.14 9.09
CA ALA A 502 -3.65 -1.84 9.44
C ALA A 502 -3.82 -0.34 9.65
N ILE A 503 -5.01 0.15 9.30
CA ILE A 503 -5.44 1.51 9.61
C ILE A 503 -6.95 1.52 9.78
N GLU A 504 -7.43 2.35 10.68
CA GLU A 504 -8.86 2.55 10.83
C GLU A 504 -9.41 3.43 9.70
N ALA A 505 -10.25 2.84 8.85
CA ALA A 505 -10.79 3.51 7.66
C ALA A 505 -11.87 4.55 7.99
N THR A 506 -12.65 4.32 9.06
CA THR A 506 -13.77 5.18 9.47
C THR A 506 -13.65 5.60 10.92
N PRO A 507 -12.75 6.55 11.24
CA PRO A 507 -12.38 6.90 12.62
C PRO A 507 -13.49 7.56 13.44
N PHE A 508 -14.56 8.04 12.78
CA PHE A 508 -15.70 8.69 13.42
C PHE A 508 -16.90 7.75 13.65
N ILE A 509 -16.81 6.49 13.20
CA ILE A 509 -17.88 5.51 13.36
C ILE A 509 -17.45 4.56 14.46
N ASN A 510 -18.04 4.66 15.66
CA ASN A 510 -17.69 3.78 16.77
C ASN A 510 -18.28 2.37 16.57
N GLU A 511 -17.63 1.56 15.74
CA GLU A 511 -17.95 0.15 15.53
C GLU A 511 -16.86 -0.71 16.18
N ALA A 512 -17.27 -1.52 17.17
CA ALA A 512 -16.37 -2.21 18.10
C ALA A 512 -15.27 -3.09 17.48
N THR A 513 -15.35 -3.48 16.19
CA THR A 513 -14.38 -4.42 15.57
C THR A 513 -14.26 -4.36 14.03
N GLN A 514 -14.98 -3.48 13.30
CA GLN A 514 -15.11 -3.62 11.82
C GLN A 514 -14.42 -2.54 10.96
N ASN A 515 -13.69 -1.61 11.56
CA ASN A 515 -13.18 -0.43 10.84
C ASN A 515 -11.75 -0.56 10.31
N LEU A 516 -11.02 -1.63 10.65
CA LEU A 516 -9.63 -1.78 10.21
C LEU A 516 -9.56 -2.29 8.76
N ALA A 517 -8.93 -1.49 7.89
CA ALA A 517 -8.49 -1.93 6.58
C ALA A 517 -7.09 -2.55 6.73
N PHE A 518 -6.95 -3.83 6.36
CA PHE A 518 -5.66 -4.50 6.36
C PHE A 518 -5.08 -4.58 4.95
N ALA A 519 -3.77 -4.36 4.86
CA ALA A 519 -2.99 -4.69 3.68
C ALA A 519 -1.91 -5.69 4.06
N VAL A 520 -1.84 -6.80 3.33
CA VAL A 520 -0.89 -7.88 3.56
C VAL A 520 -0.06 -8.08 2.31
N GLN A 521 1.24 -8.22 2.48
CA GLN A 521 2.17 -8.70 1.46
C GLN A 521 2.95 -9.88 2.02
N LEU A 522 3.01 -10.98 1.26
CA LEU A 522 3.68 -12.22 1.59
C LEU A 522 4.67 -12.58 0.49
N ILE A 523 5.92 -12.81 0.86
CA ILE A 523 6.95 -13.38 0.00
C ILE A 523 6.97 -14.88 0.30
N THR A 524 6.23 -15.65 -0.50
CA THR A 524 5.92 -17.05 -0.22
C THR A 524 6.36 -17.96 -1.37
N PRO A 525 7.60 -18.46 -1.35
CA PRO A 525 8.11 -19.31 -2.43
C PRO A 525 7.27 -20.60 -2.54
N LEU A 526 6.76 -20.93 -3.72
CA LEU A 526 5.98 -22.16 -3.95
C LEU A 526 6.78 -23.23 -4.70
N ASN A 527 6.37 -24.50 -4.61
CA ASN A 527 6.96 -25.57 -5.41
C ASN A 527 6.71 -25.32 -6.91
N GLY A 528 7.78 -25.00 -7.64
CA GLY A 528 7.72 -24.65 -9.06
C GLY A 528 7.59 -23.15 -9.35
N ALA A 529 7.46 -22.33 -8.31
CA ALA A 529 7.37 -20.87 -8.37
C ALA A 529 8.13 -20.23 -7.18
N PRO A 530 9.47 -20.35 -7.16
CA PRO A 530 10.30 -19.98 -6.00
C PRO A 530 10.37 -18.47 -5.73
N ASP A 531 9.96 -17.64 -6.70
CA ASP A 531 9.93 -16.18 -6.63
C ASP A 531 8.50 -15.64 -6.47
N PHE A 532 7.55 -16.50 -6.12
CA PHE A 532 6.15 -16.12 -5.95
C PHE A 532 5.95 -15.14 -4.78
N GLN A 533 5.15 -14.11 -5.04
CA GLN A 533 4.73 -13.14 -4.05
C GLN A 533 3.22 -12.90 -4.17
N PHE A 534 2.61 -12.56 -3.04
CA PHE A 534 1.19 -12.39 -2.88
C PHE A 534 0.90 -11.12 -2.08
N ALA A 535 -0.05 -10.32 -2.52
CA ALA A 535 -0.63 -9.23 -1.75
C ALA A 535 -2.15 -9.31 -1.74
N TYR A 536 -2.72 -8.80 -0.66
CA TYR A 536 -4.14 -8.77 -0.42
C TYR A 536 -4.50 -7.53 0.40
N VAL A 537 -5.58 -6.86 0.02
CA VAL A 537 -6.21 -5.80 0.81
C VAL A 537 -7.61 -6.27 1.20
N GLY A 538 -7.94 -6.19 2.48
CA GLY A 538 -9.24 -6.62 2.99
C GLY A 538 -9.22 -7.12 4.42
N ARG A 539 -10.11 -8.07 4.76
CA ARG A 539 -10.20 -8.66 6.10
C ARG A 539 -9.25 -9.86 6.23
N LEU A 540 -8.46 -9.92 7.31
CA LEU A 540 -7.48 -11.00 7.54
C LEU A 540 -8.09 -12.40 7.59
N ASN A 541 -9.28 -12.55 8.20
CA ASN A 541 -9.98 -13.83 8.29
C ASN A 541 -10.59 -14.32 6.95
N ARG A 542 -10.32 -13.61 5.86
CA ARG A 542 -10.69 -14.00 4.50
C ARG A 542 -9.46 -14.13 3.60
N LEU A 543 -8.25 -14.05 4.15
CA LEU A 543 -7.00 -14.12 3.40
C LEU A 543 -6.90 -15.44 2.60
N ALA A 544 -7.29 -16.57 3.21
CA ALA A 544 -7.29 -17.87 2.56
C ALA A 544 -8.48 -18.11 1.60
N ASP A 545 -9.40 -17.15 1.49
CA ASP A 545 -10.58 -17.20 0.62
C ASP A 545 -10.42 -16.25 -0.57
N ILE A 546 -10.44 -16.78 -1.79
CA ILE A 546 -10.31 -15.96 -3.01
C ILE A 546 -11.63 -15.24 -3.40
N THR A 547 -12.74 -15.46 -2.69
CA THR A 547 -14.06 -14.95 -3.10
C THR A 547 -14.24 -13.46 -2.76
N ASN A 548 -14.63 -12.64 -3.74
CA ASN A 548 -14.78 -11.18 -3.55
C ASN A 548 -13.49 -10.55 -2.98
N ALA A 549 -12.37 -10.79 -3.66
CA ALA A 549 -11.04 -10.39 -3.23
C ALA A 549 -10.37 -9.53 -4.30
N GLU A 550 -9.50 -8.63 -3.84
CA GLU A 550 -8.53 -7.92 -4.65
C GLU A 550 -7.16 -8.43 -4.25
N ILE A 551 -6.49 -9.08 -5.18
CA ILE A 551 -5.19 -9.70 -4.95
C ILE A 551 -4.20 -9.21 -6.00
N ALA A 552 -2.97 -9.01 -5.57
CA ALA A 552 -1.86 -8.75 -6.47
C ALA A 552 -0.85 -9.88 -6.34
N LEU A 553 -0.42 -10.42 -7.47
CA LEU A 553 0.41 -11.61 -7.55
C LEU A 553 1.64 -11.29 -8.38
N ARG A 554 2.78 -11.86 -8.01
CA ARG A 554 3.98 -11.79 -8.84
C ARG A 554 4.64 -13.13 -9.01
N LEU A 555 5.06 -13.39 -10.25
CA LEU A 555 5.82 -14.56 -10.63
C LEU A 555 6.72 -14.23 -11.81
N LYS A 556 7.99 -14.64 -11.79
CA LYS A 556 8.98 -14.39 -12.85
C LYS A 556 9.08 -12.93 -13.27
N ASN A 557 9.08 -12.02 -12.29
CA ASN A 557 9.08 -10.57 -12.49
C ASN A 557 7.87 -10.01 -13.26
N ARG A 558 6.78 -10.79 -13.37
CA ARG A 558 5.51 -10.32 -13.92
C ARG A 558 4.50 -10.19 -12.78
N ALA A 559 3.98 -8.99 -12.61
CA ALA A 559 2.94 -8.68 -11.66
C ALA A 559 1.57 -8.72 -12.36
N LEU A 560 0.58 -9.29 -11.69
CA LEU A 560 -0.81 -9.27 -12.12
C LEU A 560 -1.70 -8.87 -10.95
N GLU A 561 -2.62 -7.96 -11.22
CA GLU A 561 -3.64 -7.52 -10.26
C GLU A 561 -4.97 -8.15 -10.66
N ILE A 562 -5.64 -8.80 -9.71
CA ILE A 562 -6.85 -9.59 -9.96
C ILE A 562 -7.95 -9.09 -9.04
N ASN A 563 -8.99 -8.55 -9.66
CA ASN A 563 -10.25 -8.25 -9.01
C ASN A 563 -11.24 -9.39 -9.27
N LEU A 564 -11.48 -10.23 -8.26
CA LEU A 564 -12.42 -11.33 -8.36
C LEU A 564 -13.69 -10.99 -7.59
N ARG A 565 -14.85 -11.13 -8.26
CA ARG A 565 -16.18 -10.99 -7.66
C ARG A 565 -17.01 -12.23 -7.95
N THR A 566 -17.65 -12.79 -6.93
CA THR A 566 -18.47 -13.99 -7.03
C THR A 566 -19.88 -13.74 -6.50
N VAL A 567 -20.89 -14.12 -7.30
CA VAL A 567 -22.31 -14.03 -6.93
C VAL A 567 -22.98 -15.36 -7.25
N GLY A 568 -23.17 -16.18 -6.21
CA GLY A 568 -23.58 -17.57 -6.37
C GLY A 568 -22.52 -18.37 -7.13
N ASN A 569 -22.92 -18.97 -8.26
CA ASN A 569 -22.00 -19.70 -9.15
C ASN A 569 -21.45 -18.85 -10.31
N ASN A 570 -21.70 -17.55 -10.30
CA ASN A 570 -21.20 -16.64 -11.33
C ASN A 570 -19.90 -16.01 -10.86
N ILE A 571 -18.94 -15.94 -11.78
CA ILE A 571 -17.62 -15.36 -11.54
C ILE A 571 -17.48 -14.16 -12.46
N ASN A 572 -16.99 -13.06 -11.91
CA ASN A 572 -16.51 -11.91 -12.66
C ASN A 572 -15.07 -11.66 -12.21
N ALA A 573 -14.11 -11.80 -13.12
CA ALA A 573 -12.70 -11.60 -12.85
C ALA A 573 -12.15 -10.55 -13.82
N VAL A 574 -11.55 -9.49 -13.27
CA VAL A 574 -10.78 -8.52 -14.04
C VAL A 574 -9.31 -8.71 -13.67
N ILE A 575 -8.47 -8.97 -14.66
CA ILE A 575 -7.03 -9.21 -14.48
C ILE A 575 -6.25 -8.15 -15.23
N HIS A 576 -5.51 -7.31 -14.52
CA HIS A 576 -4.62 -6.32 -15.11
C HIS A 576 -3.20 -6.87 -15.18
N GLY A 577 -2.53 -6.59 -16.29
CA GLY A 577 -1.11 -6.85 -16.51
C GLY A 577 -0.41 -5.61 -17.03
N ALA A 578 0.82 -5.81 -17.49
CA ALA A 578 1.71 -4.72 -17.81
C ALA A 578 1.17 -3.80 -18.92
N GLN A 579 1.54 -2.52 -18.83
CA GLN A 579 1.30 -1.48 -19.84
C GLN A 579 -0.16 -1.31 -20.27
N GLY A 580 -1.11 -1.65 -19.40
CA GLY A 580 -2.54 -1.49 -19.69
C GLY A 580 -3.19 -2.63 -20.45
N ARG A 581 -2.58 -3.81 -20.46
CA ARG A 581 -3.25 -5.04 -20.86
C ARG A 581 -4.18 -5.49 -19.75
N TRP A 582 -5.40 -5.85 -20.08
CA TRP A 582 -6.30 -6.42 -19.08
C TRP A 582 -7.32 -7.38 -19.68
N LEU A 583 -7.83 -8.27 -18.85
CA LEU A 583 -8.74 -9.35 -19.22
C LEU A 583 -9.98 -9.31 -18.33
N ASP A 584 -11.15 -9.21 -18.95
CA ASP A 584 -12.47 -9.33 -18.30
C ASP A 584 -13.05 -10.72 -18.58
N VAL A 585 -13.21 -11.53 -17.54
CA VAL A 585 -13.80 -12.87 -17.62
C VAL A 585 -15.07 -12.94 -16.79
N LYS A 586 -16.20 -13.13 -17.47
CA LYS A 586 -17.51 -13.38 -16.87
C LYS A 586 -17.95 -14.81 -17.15
N GLN A 587 -18.09 -15.59 -16.08
CA GLN A 587 -18.60 -16.95 -16.13
C GLN A 587 -20.02 -17.03 -15.56
N LYS A 588 -20.95 -17.60 -16.34
CA LYS A 588 -22.30 -17.95 -15.90
C LYS A 588 -22.59 -19.40 -16.26
N GLY A 589 -22.40 -20.30 -15.29
CA GLY A 589 -22.46 -21.74 -15.51
C GLY A 589 -21.33 -22.21 -16.44
N ARG A 590 -21.68 -22.72 -17.64
CA ARG A 590 -20.71 -23.14 -18.67
C ARG A 590 -20.42 -22.06 -19.72
N ASN A 591 -21.10 -20.92 -19.64
CA ASN A 591 -20.94 -19.83 -20.59
C ASN A 591 -19.87 -18.87 -20.09
N TYR A 592 -18.98 -18.48 -20.99
CA TYR A 592 -17.93 -17.49 -20.77
C TYR A 592 -18.15 -16.31 -21.70
N SER A 593 -17.92 -15.12 -21.20
CA SER A 593 -18.08 -13.84 -21.90
C SER A 593 -17.11 -12.81 -21.34
N GLY A 594 -16.92 -11.70 -22.04
CA GLY A 594 -15.97 -10.65 -21.69
C GLY A 594 -15.00 -10.40 -22.82
N GLY A 595 -13.82 -9.86 -22.52
CA GLY A 595 -12.86 -9.46 -23.55
C GLY A 595 -11.43 -9.39 -23.04
N LEU A 596 -10.49 -9.53 -23.97
CA LEU A 596 -9.10 -9.13 -23.79
C LEU A 596 -8.93 -7.72 -24.34
N TYR A 597 -8.32 -6.85 -23.56
CA TYR A 597 -8.20 -5.43 -23.83
C TYR A 597 -6.74 -4.96 -23.78
N PHE A 598 -6.48 -3.91 -24.53
CA PHE A 598 -5.27 -3.10 -24.44
C PHE A 598 -5.70 -1.63 -24.31
N GLY A 599 -5.51 -1.05 -23.13
CA GLY A 599 -6.17 0.17 -22.70
C GLY A 599 -7.68 0.01 -22.84
N ASP A 600 -8.37 0.95 -23.46
CA ASP A 600 -9.83 0.85 -23.66
C ASP A 600 -10.23 0.08 -24.93
N THR A 601 -9.26 -0.44 -25.68
CA THR A 601 -9.52 -1.15 -26.93
C THR A 601 -9.67 -2.64 -26.70
N GLN A 602 -10.83 -3.20 -27.01
CA GLN A 602 -11.03 -4.64 -27.02
C GLN A 602 -10.32 -5.26 -28.23
N ILE A 603 -9.37 -6.17 -27.98
CA ILE A 603 -8.56 -6.82 -29.02
C ILE A 603 -8.98 -8.26 -29.32
N ALA A 604 -9.72 -8.90 -28.41
CA ALA A 604 -10.29 -10.24 -28.61
C ALA A 604 -11.47 -10.52 -27.66
N ASP A 605 -12.25 -11.56 -27.97
CA ASP A 605 -13.43 -11.96 -27.19
C ASP A 605 -13.13 -13.12 -26.25
N VAL A 606 -13.62 -13.05 -25.00
CA VAL A 606 -13.64 -14.20 -24.10
C VAL A 606 -14.85 -15.06 -24.45
N THR A 607 -14.63 -16.33 -24.75
CA THR A 607 -15.69 -17.28 -25.13
C THR A 607 -15.34 -18.71 -24.72
N ALA A 608 -16.22 -19.65 -25.03
CA ALA A 608 -15.95 -21.08 -24.89
C ALA A 608 -16.15 -21.80 -26.21
N VAL A 609 -15.12 -22.49 -26.68
CA VAL A 609 -15.17 -23.34 -27.88
C VAL A 609 -15.22 -24.80 -27.43
N ARG A 610 -16.31 -25.50 -27.78
CA ARG A 610 -16.57 -26.90 -27.39
C ARG A 610 -16.49 -27.13 -25.86
N GLY A 611 -16.84 -26.10 -25.08
CA GLY A 611 -16.80 -26.14 -23.62
C GLY A 611 -15.43 -25.83 -23.00
N VAL A 612 -14.41 -25.52 -23.81
CA VAL A 612 -13.12 -25.02 -23.33
C VAL A 612 -13.14 -23.50 -23.34
N PRO A 613 -13.03 -22.82 -22.19
CA PRO A 613 -12.91 -21.36 -22.14
C PRO A 613 -11.59 -20.87 -22.71
N GLY A 614 -11.64 -19.74 -23.42
CA GLY A 614 -10.49 -19.15 -24.07
C GLY A 614 -10.78 -17.81 -24.71
N ILE A 615 -9.80 -17.32 -25.45
CA ILE A 615 -9.81 -16.06 -26.18
C ILE A 615 -9.96 -16.36 -27.66
N LEU A 616 -10.96 -15.77 -28.30
CA LEU A 616 -11.16 -15.80 -29.74
C LEU A 616 -10.72 -14.47 -30.34
N PHE A 617 -9.64 -14.51 -31.12
CA PHE A 617 -9.12 -13.34 -31.82
C PHE A 617 -9.93 -13.06 -33.10
N PRO A 618 -9.94 -11.81 -33.59
CA PRO A 618 -10.65 -11.44 -34.82
C PRO A 618 -10.19 -12.21 -36.08
N ASP A 619 -8.97 -12.74 -36.07
CA ASP A 619 -8.42 -13.59 -37.14
C ASP A 619 -8.95 -15.04 -37.11
N GLY A 620 -9.80 -15.38 -36.12
CA GLY A 620 -10.35 -16.72 -35.91
C GLY A 620 -9.44 -17.64 -35.09
N THR A 621 -8.26 -17.17 -34.65
CA THR A 621 -7.40 -17.93 -33.76
C THR A 621 -8.05 -18.05 -32.39
N PHE A 622 -8.09 -19.27 -31.85
CA PHE A 622 -8.58 -19.53 -30.51
C PHE A 622 -7.44 -19.96 -29.59
N GLU A 623 -7.35 -19.32 -28.44
CA GLU A 623 -6.37 -19.62 -27.39
C GLU A 623 -7.06 -20.00 -26.09
N SER A 624 -6.75 -21.19 -25.57
CA SER A 624 -7.25 -21.61 -24.26
C SER A 624 -6.72 -20.68 -23.16
N LEU A 625 -7.57 -20.31 -22.21
CA LEU A 625 -7.14 -19.63 -20.98
C LEU A 625 -6.41 -20.60 -20.02
N PHE A 626 -6.57 -21.91 -20.23
CA PHE A 626 -6.08 -23.00 -19.37
C PHE A 626 -5.06 -23.89 -20.09
#